data_AF-A1BC89-F1
#
_entry.id   AF-A1BC89-F1
#
_cell.length_a   1.000
_cell.length_b   1.000
_cell.length_c   1.000
_cell.angle_alpha   90.00
_cell.angle_beta   90.00
_cell.angle_gamma   90.00
#
_symmetry.space_group_name_H-M   'P 1'
#
loop_
_entity.id
_entity.type
_entity.pdbx_description
1 polymer ?
#
loop_
_entity_poly.entity_id
_entity_poly.type
_entity_poly.pdbx_seq_one_letter_code
_entity_poly.pdbx_strand_id
1 'polypeptide(L)'
;MKIAAIGGGVIGGGWIARFILSGHDVAVHDPHPEAQRIVGEVLANATRAWEKLFQAPLPRPGRILWAGSVAEAVAGADYIQESVPERLDLKHRIIAEIEAAAPETALIGSSTSGFKPSELRQGARHPGRILVAHPFNPVYLLPVVEVVGGGEAAGRACEILTEIGMKPVRIAREIDAHIGDRLLEAVWREALWLVHDGIATTEEIDDIIRFGFGLRWAQMGLFETYRIAGGEAGMRHFLGQFGPALKWPWTKLMDVPDLDDALIDRIAGQSDAQSGQHSIRELERIRDDNLVGIFQALKANDWGVGQTVRAQEDGFYARQPAPASGYPLRIHQARVTGGWVDYNGHMTEFRYLQVLGDATDAFLIHIGLDADYRAQGRSAYTVETHIRHLAEVKAGELLTVETRLLGHDAKRFRLHHAILRQDGTEVATGEHMLLHVDTGEGRAIPMPPALLEALDRVAAQDRAPHPDHAGAGIRPIRQKEATA
;
A
#
# COMPACT_ATOMS: atom_id res chain seq x y z
N MET A 1 -17.56 -6.58 -8.57
CA MET A 1 -18.20 -6.34 -7.27
C MET A 1 -18.59 -4.87 -7.17
N LYS A 2 -19.81 -4.56 -6.74
CA LYS A 2 -20.29 -3.18 -6.49
C LYS A 2 -20.11 -2.82 -5.01
N ILE A 3 -19.36 -1.75 -4.74
CA ILE A 3 -19.07 -1.26 -3.39
C ILE A 3 -19.89 -0.01 -3.10
N ALA A 4 -20.42 0.09 -1.88
CA ALA A 4 -20.98 1.33 -1.35
C ALA A 4 -20.26 1.77 -0.07
N ALA A 5 -20.09 3.08 0.12
CA ALA A 5 -19.55 3.69 1.32
C ALA A 5 -20.52 4.74 1.87
N ILE A 6 -20.89 4.61 3.14
CA ILE A 6 -21.80 5.54 3.82
C ILE A 6 -21.00 6.31 4.86
N GLY A 7 -20.74 7.59 4.58
CA GLY A 7 -19.81 8.44 5.31
C GLY A 7 -18.45 8.57 4.60
N GLY A 8 -18.04 9.81 4.32
CA GLY A 8 -16.83 10.23 3.62
C GLY A 8 -15.90 11.09 4.50
N GLY A 9 -15.99 10.96 5.83
CA GLY A 9 -15.04 11.55 6.78
C GLY A 9 -13.65 10.91 6.72
N VAL A 10 -12.83 11.04 7.75
CA VAL A 10 -11.44 10.52 7.76
C VAL A 10 -11.37 9.01 7.48
N ILE A 11 -12.12 8.19 8.22
CA ILE A 11 -12.12 6.73 8.07
C ILE A 11 -12.82 6.32 6.76
N GLY A 12 -14.00 6.88 6.49
CA GLY A 12 -14.77 6.58 5.28
C GLY A 12 -14.03 6.95 4.00
N GLY A 13 -13.40 8.14 3.95
CA GLY A 13 -12.52 8.57 2.88
C GLY A 13 -11.32 7.63 2.69
N GLY A 14 -10.78 7.10 3.78
CA GLY A 14 -9.71 6.09 3.72
C GLY A 14 -10.16 4.77 3.09
N TRP A 15 -11.35 4.28 3.42
CA TRP A 15 -11.96 3.12 2.76
C TRP A 15 -12.24 3.38 1.28
N ILE A 16 -12.85 4.53 0.96
CA ILE A 16 -13.13 4.93 -0.43
C ILE A 16 -11.82 4.93 -1.23
N ALA A 17 -10.76 5.56 -0.70
CA ALA A 17 -9.46 5.58 -1.35
C ALA A 17 -8.89 4.16 -1.55
N ARG A 18 -8.99 3.28 -0.54
CA ARG A 18 -8.56 1.88 -0.63
C ARG A 18 -9.25 1.14 -1.78
N PHE A 19 -10.58 1.19 -1.85
CA PHE A 19 -11.35 0.52 -2.89
C PHE A 19 -11.08 1.10 -4.29
N ILE A 20 -11.05 2.44 -4.41
CA ILE A 20 -10.77 3.15 -5.66
C ILE A 20 -9.38 2.78 -6.20
N LEU A 21 -8.35 2.82 -5.35
CA LEU A 21 -6.98 2.50 -5.76
C LEU A 21 -6.79 1.01 -6.05
N SER A 22 -7.64 0.13 -5.51
CA SER A 22 -7.71 -1.28 -5.90
C SER A 22 -8.51 -1.52 -7.20
N GLY A 23 -9.04 -0.48 -7.84
CA GLY A 23 -9.72 -0.57 -9.13
C GLY A 23 -11.24 -0.78 -9.06
N HIS A 24 -11.86 -0.59 -7.89
CA HIS A 24 -13.31 -0.71 -7.73
C HIS A 24 -14.00 0.65 -7.81
N ASP A 25 -15.11 0.72 -8.56
CA ASP A 25 -16.03 1.86 -8.47
C ASP A 25 -16.76 1.82 -7.12
N VAL A 26 -16.91 2.99 -6.50
CA VAL A 26 -17.51 3.13 -5.16
C VAL A 26 -18.67 4.12 -5.22
N ALA A 27 -19.87 3.66 -4.86
CA ALA A 27 -21.01 4.54 -4.63
C ALA A 27 -20.92 5.16 -3.24
N VAL A 28 -20.89 6.49 -3.15
CA VAL A 28 -20.66 7.21 -1.90
C VAL A 28 -21.86 8.08 -1.56
N HIS A 29 -22.34 7.96 -0.33
CA HIS A 29 -23.26 8.92 0.25
C HIS A 29 -22.67 9.52 1.53
N ASP A 30 -22.63 10.85 1.58
CA ASP A 30 -22.33 11.63 2.78
C ASP A 30 -23.14 12.93 2.72
N PRO A 31 -23.89 13.30 3.78
CA PRO A 31 -24.72 14.49 3.78
C PRO A 31 -23.93 15.79 3.97
N HIS A 32 -22.65 15.74 4.32
CA HIS A 32 -21.82 16.90 4.58
C HIS A 32 -21.49 17.64 3.27
N PRO A 33 -21.68 18.97 3.18
CA PRO A 33 -21.46 19.73 1.95
C PRO A 33 -20.02 19.63 1.41
N GLU A 34 -19.04 19.53 2.31
CA GLU A 34 -17.62 19.39 1.97
C GLU A 34 -17.14 17.95 1.75
N ALA A 35 -18.03 16.95 1.74
CA ALA A 35 -17.63 15.55 1.66
C ALA A 35 -16.76 15.27 0.42
N GLN A 36 -17.09 15.87 -0.72
CA GLN A 36 -16.31 15.68 -1.95
C GLN A 36 -14.87 16.22 -1.83
N ARG A 37 -14.71 17.39 -1.19
CA ARG A 37 -13.39 17.99 -0.94
C ARG A 37 -12.58 17.11 0.01
N ILE A 38 -13.18 16.68 1.13
CA ILE A 38 -12.51 15.86 2.15
C ILE A 38 -12.07 14.51 1.56
N VAL A 39 -12.97 13.80 0.88
CA VAL A 39 -12.64 12.52 0.21
C VAL A 39 -11.58 12.73 -0.86
N GLY A 40 -11.66 13.82 -1.64
CA GLY A 40 -10.66 14.16 -2.64
C GLY A 40 -9.25 14.37 -2.05
N GLU A 41 -9.15 15.06 -0.91
CA GLU A 41 -7.89 15.27 -0.20
C GLU A 41 -7.30 13.97 0.35
N VAL A 42 -8.14 13.10 0.93
CA VAL A 42 -7.71 11.77 1.42
C VAL A 42 -7.24 10.91 0.25
N LEU A 43 -7.98 10.88 -0.86
CA LEU A 43 -7.60 10.14 -2.07
C LEU A 43 -6.30 10.66 -2.67
N ALA A 44 -6.06 11.97 -2.68
CA ALA A 44 -4.81 12.54 -3.16
C ALA A 44 -3.60 12.10 -2.32
N ASN A 45 -3.73 12.11 -0.99
CA ASN A 45 -2.69 11.60 -0.09
C ASN A 45 -2.48 10.09 -0.26
N ALA A 46 -3.56 9.32 -0.40
CA ALA A 46 -3.51 7.88 -0.62
C ALA A 46 -2.81 7.50 -1.94
N THR A 47 -3.16 8.17 -3.04
CA THR A 47 -2.52 7.98 -4.36
C THR A 47 -1.02 8.22 -4.25
N ARG A 48 -0.61 9.35 -3.65
CA ARG A 48 0.80 9.69 -3.45
C ARG A 48 1.54 8.60 -2.66
N ALA A 49 0.94 8.06 -1.62
CA ALA A 49 1.55 7.03 -0.80
C ALA A 49 1.66 5.69 -1.54
N TRP A 50 0.63 5.29 -2.29
CA TRP A 50 0.63 4.06 -3.09
C TRP A 50 1.64 4.09 -4.24
N GLU A 51 1.77 5.22 -4.93
CA GLU A 51 2.78 5.43 -5.98
C GLU A 51 4.22 5.28 -5.45
N LYS A 52 4.45 5.56 -4.16
CA LYS A 52 5.75 5.35 -3.52
C LYS A 52 5.91 3.93 -2.99
N LEU A 53 4.84 3.32 -2.51
CA LEU A 53 4.86 2.01 -1.85
C LEU A 53 5.12 0.87 -2.83
N PHE A 54 4.41 0.86 -3.96
CA PHE A 54 4.43 -0.22 -4.93
C PHE A 54 5.33 0.10 -6.11
N GLN A 55 6.05 -0.91 -6.59
CA GLN A 55 6.85 -0.85 -7.83
C GLN A 55 6.08 -1.41 -9.03
N ALA A 56 5.08 -2.27 -8.79
CA ALA A 56 4.18 -2.72 -9.85
C ALA A 56 3.40 -1.55 -10.44
N PRO A 57 3.08 -1.56 -11.74
CA PRO A 57 2.18 -0.56 -12.28
C PRO A 57 0.80 -0.73 -11.64
N LEU A 58 0.34 0.35 -11.01
CA LEU A 58 -0.92 0.38 -10.26
C LEU A 58 -2.11 0.10 -11.20
N PRO A 59 -3.16 -0.57 -10.71
CA PRO A 59 -4.37 -0.76 -11.50
C PRO A 59 -5.00 0.61 -11.82
N ARG A 60 -5.78 0.66 -12.90
CA ARG A 60 -6.58 1.85 -13.21
C ARG A 60 -7.51 2.13 -12.01
N PRO A 61 -7.45 3.33 -11.40
CA PRO A 61 -8.35 3.64 -10.29
C PRO A 61 -9.81 3.58 -10.71
N GLY A 62 -10.66 3.11 -9.79
CA GLY A 62 -12.11 3.17 -9.94
C GLY A 62 -12.65 4.60 -9.89
N ARG A 63 -13.98 4.73 -10.00
CA ARG A 63 -14.70 6.00 -9.97
C ARG A 63 -15.48 6.16 -8.68
N ILE A 64 -15.49 7.37 -8.15
CA ILE A 64 -16.41 7.77 -7.08
C ILE A 64 -17.74 8.16 -7.73
N LEU A 65 -18.81 7.48 -7.32
CA LEU A 65 -20.18 7.72 -7.77
C LEU A 65 -20.96 8.34 -6.61
N TRP A 66 -21.10 9.66 -6.61
CA TRP A 66 -21.84 10.36 -5.55
C TRP A 66 -23.34 10.11 -5.67
N ALA A 67 -23.93 9.64 -4.58
CA ALA A 67 -25.35 9.36 -4.46
C ALA A 67 -26.04 10.40 -3.58
N GLY A 68 -27.23 10.84 -3.97
CA GLY A 68 -28.05 11.80 -3.22
C GLY A 68 -28.67 11.22 -1.95
N SER A 69 -28.66 9.90 -1.78
CA SER A 69 -29.20 9.21 -0.59
C SER A 69 -28.46 7.90 -0.29
N VAL A 70 -28.63 7.39 0.94
CA VAL A 70 -28.18 6.03 1.32
C VAL A 70 -28.78 4.99 0.39
N ALA A 71 -30.09 5.06 0.12
CA ALA A 71 -30.80 4.10 -0.71
C ALA A 71 -30.23 4.01 -2.14
N GLU A 72 -29.91 5.15 -2.75
CA GLU A 72 -29.28 5.21 -4.07
C GLU A 72 -27.87 4.61 -4.05
N ALA A 73 -27.06 4.89 -3.02
CA ALA A 73 -25.69 4.37 -2.92
C ALA A 73 -25.66 2.84 -2.82
N VAL A 74 -26.54 2.26 -2.00
CA VAL A 74 -26.51 0.82 -1.69
C VAL A 74 -27.30 -0.05 -2.68
N ALA A 75 -28.06 0.56 -3.60
CA ALA A 75 -28.86 -0.16 -4.57
C ALA A 75 -27.99 -1.12 -5.40
N GLY A 76 -28.17 -2.43 -5.23
CA GLY A 76 -27.38 -3.45 -5.92
C GLY A 76 -25.94 -3.62 -5.42
N ALA A 77 -25.56 -3.06 -4.26
CA ALA A 77 -24.23 -3.24 -3.69
C ALA A 77 -24.01 -4.67 -3.18
N ASP A 78 -22.79 -5.18 -3.34
CA ASP A 78 -22.36 -6.48 -2.80
C ASP A 78 -21.76 -6.31 -1.39
N TYR A 79 -21.07 -5.19 -1.16
CA TYR A 79 -20.43 -4.84 0.10
C TYR A 79 -20.65 -3.35 0.40
N ILE A 80 -21.11 -3.06 1.62
CA ILE A 80 -21.39 -1.72 2.12
C ILE A 80 -20.51 -1.46 3.35
N GLN A 81 -19.70 -0.41 3.29
CA GLN A 81 -18.91 0.07 4.42
C GLN A 81 -19.60 1.27 5.07
N GLU A 82 -20.05 1.13 6.30
CA GLU A 82 -20.60 2.21 7.11
C GLU A 82 -19.49 2.85 7.96
N SER A 83 -19.32 4.17 7.82
CA SER A 83 -18.33 4.99 8.54
C SER A 83 -18.92 6.31 9.02
N VAL A 84 -20.18 6.29 9.44
CA VAL A 84 -20.88 7.43 10.05
C VAL A 84 -20.40 7.65 11.49
N PRO A 85 -20.68 8.84 12.10
CA PRO A 85 -20.24 9.15 13.45
C PRO A 85 -20.56 8.08 14.49
N GLU A 86 -19.73 8.01 15.53
CA GLU A 86 -19.79 7.00 16.59
C GLU A 86 -20.97 7.24 17.56
N ARG A 87 -22.19 7.14 17.03
CA ARG A 87 -23.46 7.22 17.77
C ARG A 87 -24.34 6.03 17.40
N LEU A 88 -24.70 5.22 18.38
CA LEU A 88 -25.40 3.96 18.17
C LEU A 88 -26.79 4.15 17.52
N ASP A 89 -27.54 5.17 17.95
CA ASP A 89 -28.86 5.51 17.39
C ASP A 89 -28.79 5.88 15.90
N LEU A 90 -27.73 6.58 15.49
CA LEU A 90 -27.51 6.95 14.11
C LEU A 90 -27.14 5.71 13.29
N LYS A 91 -26.23 4.87 13.80
CA LYS A 91 -25.84 3.63 13.13
C LYS A 91 -27.04 2.69 12.93
N HIS A 92 -27.91 2.52 13.92
CA HIS A 92 -29.15 1.75 13.77
C HIS A 92 -30.06 2.30 12.67
N ARG A 93 -30.26 3.62 12.61
CA ARG A 93 -31.04 4.27 11.54
C ARG A 93 -30.45 4.03 10.16
N ILE A 94 -29.14 4.24 10.01
CA ILE A 94 -28.43 4.03 8.75
C ILE A 94 -28.46 2.56 8.33
N ILE A 95 -28.25 1.62 9.26
CA ILE A 95 -28.39 0.18 8.99
C ILE A 95 -29.80 -0.12 8.49
N ALA A 96 -30.85 0.40 9.13
CA ALA A 96 -32.23 0.18 8.69
C ALA A 96 -32.51 0.74 7.28
N GLU A 97 -31.96 1.92 6.94
CA GLU A 97 -32.04 2.50 5.59
C GLU A 97 -31.30 1.64 4.56
N ILE A 98 -30.10 1.15 4.93
CA ILE A 98 -29.33 0.22 4.09
C ILE A 98 -30.14 -1.06 3.84
N GLU A 99 -30.69 -1.67 4.88
CA GLU A 99 -31.45 -2.91 4.75
C GLU A 99 -32.74 -2.77 3.93
N ALA A 100 -33.32 -1.57 3.88
CA ALA A 100 -34.50 -1.29 3.08
C ALA A 100 -34.23 -1.21 1.56
N ALA A 101 -32.99 -0.92 1.16
CA ALA A 101 -32.64 -0.63 -0.24
C ALA A 101 -31.56 -1.56 -0.83
N ALA A 102 -30.73 -2.19 0.00
CA ALA A 102 -29.67 -3.09 -0.43
C ALA A 102 -30.18 -4.51 -0.69
N PRO A 103 -29.57 -5.26 -1.63
CA PRO A 103 -29.85 -6.69 -1.80
C PRO A 103 -29.66 -7.47 -0.50
N GLU A 104 -30.50 -8.47 -0.20
CA GLU A 104 -30.39 -9.29 1.02
C GLU A 104 -29.03 -9.99 1.17
N THR A 105 -28.36 -10.25 0.05
CA THR A 105 -27.04 -10.89 -0.01
C THR A 105 -25.87 -9.97 0.34
N ALA A 106 -26.09 -8.65 0.34
CA ALA A 106 -25.08 -7.64 0.56
C ALA A 106 -24.51 -7.70 1.98
N LEU A 107 -23.19 -7.57 2.10
CA LEU A 107 -22.49 -7.48 3.37
C LEU A 107 -22.51 -6.04 3.88
N ILE A 108 -22.66 -5.87 5.20
CA ILE A 108 -22.61 -4.57 5.87
C ILE A 108 -21.46 -4.61 6.88
N GLY A 109 -20.37 -3.92 6.58
CA GLY A 109 -19.24 -3.71 7.48
C GLY A 109 -19.34 -2.34 8.16
N SER A 110 -19.40 -2.31 9.49
CA SER A 110 -19.28 -1.05 10.25
C SER A 110 -17.83 -0.79 10.63
N SER A 111 -17.38 0.45 10.45
CA SER A 111 -16.08 0.94 10.90
C SER A 111 -16.05 1.32 12.38
N THR A 112 -17.09 1.00 13.17
CA THR A 112 -17.14 1.33 14.60
C THR A 112 -15.90 0.84 15.33
N SER A 113 -15.36 1.69 16.19
CA SER A 113 -14.17 1.38 16.98
C SER A 113 -14.56 0.88 18.38
N GLY A 114 -15.77 1.20 18.86
CA GLY A 114 -16.24 0.85 20.20
C GLY A 114 -17.34 -0.21 20.28
N PHE A 115 -18.36 -0.13 19.42
CA PHE A 115 -19.59 -0.92 19.60
C PHE A 115 -19.45 -2.38 19.20
N LYS A 116 -20.11 -3.25 19.97
CA LYS A 116 -20.16 -4.68 19.67
C LYS A 116 -21.07 -4.96 18.47
N PRO A 117 -20.78 -6.00 17.68
CA PRO A 117 -21.70 -6.49 16.67
C PRO A 117 -23.12 -6.77 17.19
N SER A 118 -23.26 -7.28 18.42
CA SER A 118 -24.59 -7.50 19.04
C SER A 118 -25.39 -6.21 19.24
N GLU A 119 -24.73 -5.11 19.63
CA GLU A 119 -25.34 -3.80 19.76
C GLU A 119 -25.74 -3.24 18.40
N LEU A 120 -24.85 -3.29 17.40
CA LEU A 120 -25.14 -2.82 16.04
C LEU A 120 -26.32 -3.54 15.38
N ARG A 121 -26.49 -4.83 15.68
CA ARG A 121 -27.53 -5.68 15.10
C ARG A 121 -28.91 -5.51 15.75
N GLN A 122 -29.02 -4.74 16.82
CA GLN A 122 -30.28 -4.57 17.53
C GLN A 122 -31.32 -3.94 16.60
N GLY A 123 -32.45 -4.63 16.41
CA GLY A 123 -33.54 -4.18 15.54
C GLY A 123 -33.29 -4.35 14.03
N ALA A 124 -32.16 -4.92 13.62
CA ALA A 124 -31.89 -5.24 12.22
C ALA A 124 -32.78 -6.39 11.73
N ARG A 125 -33.22 -6.31 10.47
CA ARG A 125 -34.04 -7.33 9.78
C ARG A 125 -33.21 -8.56 9.42
N HIS A 126 -31.97 -8.38 8.98
CA HIS A 126 -31.05 -9.44 8.56
C HIS A 126 -29.71 -9.32 9.30
N PRO A 127 -29.67 -9.54 10.63
CA PRO A 127 -28.48 -9.30 11.45
C PRO A 127 -27.26 -10.15 11.07
N GLY A 128 -27.46 -11.29 10.40
CA GLY A 128 -26.39 -12.21 10.01
C GLY A 128 -25.40 -11.66 8.98
N ARG A 129 -25.75 -10.59 8.25
CA ARG A 129 -24.87 -9.96 7.23
C ARG A 129 -24.17 -8.68 7.73
N ILE A 130 -24.46 -8.27 8.96
CA ILE A 130 -23.87 -7.09 9.60
C ILE A 130 -22.67 -7.54 10.43
N LEU A 131 -21.50 -6.97 10.22
CA LEU A 131 -20.29 -7.24 10.97
C LEU A 131 -19.55 -5.94 11.29
N VAL A 132 -18.62 -6.00 12.23
CA VAL A 132 -17.61 -4.95 12.40
C VAL A 132 -16.44 -5.28 11.47
N ALA A 133 -16.01 -4.28 10.71
CA ALA A 133 -14.79 -4.29 9.91
C ALA A 133 -14.00 -3.04 10.30
N HIS A 134 -13.41 -3.06 11.49
CA HIS A 134 -12.73 -1.92 12.12
C HIS A 134 -11.31 -1.76 11.54
N PRO A 135 -11.04 -0.68 10.78
CA PRO A 135 -9.71 -0.43 10.23
C PRO A 135 -8.84 0.39 11.18
N PHE A 136 -7.57 0.59 10.81
CA PHE A 136 -6.68 1.54 11.49
C PHE A 136 -6.32 2.69 10.56
N ASN A 137 -6.29 3.92 11.10
CA ASN A 137 -5.99 5.12 10.33
C ASN A 137 -4.47 5.29 10.15
N PRO A 138 -3.95 5.58 8.93
CA PRO A 138 -4.67 5.75 7.67
C PRO A 138 -5.08 4.43 7.00
N VAL A 139 -6.38 4.26 6.75
CA VAL A 139 -6.99 3.02 6.21
C VAL A 139 -6.42 2.63 4.85
N TYR A 140 -6.03 3.62 4.05
CA TYR A 140 -5.45 3.37 2.73
C TYR A 140 -4.02 2.79 2.81
N LEU A 141 -3.30 2.90 3.93
CA LEU A 141 -1.98 2.29 4.12
C LEU A 141 -2.00 1.12 5.11
N LEU A 142 -2.50 1.32 6.34
CA LEU A 142 -2.47 0.30 7.38
C LEU A 142 -3.47 -0.81 7.05
N PRO A 143 -3.01 -2.04 6.73
CA PRO A 143 -3.88 -3.03 6.12
C PRO A 143 -4.70 -3.81 7.13
N VAL A 144 -4.39 -3.74 8.43
CA VAL A 144 -5.08 -4.57 9.43
C VAL A 144 -6.54 -4.14 9.59
N VAL A 145 -7.44 -5.12 9.65
CA VAL A 145 -8.89 -4.90 9.89
C VAL A 145 -9.36 -5.89 10.93
N GLU A 146 -9.91 -5.42 12.04
CA GLU A 146 -10.55 -6.30 13.01
C GLU A 146 -11.95 -6.66 12.52
N VAL A 147 -12.14 -7.96 12.23
CA VAL A 147 -13.41 -8.52 11.76
C VAL A 147 -14.11 -9.20 12.93
N VAL A 148 -15.22 -8.61 13.40
CA VAL A 148 -15.93 -9.07 14.61
C VAL A 148 -17.37 -9.46 14.30
N GLY A 149 -17.77 -10.65 14.77
CA GLY A 149 -19.08 -11.24 14.51
C GLY A 149 -19.24 -11.78 13.09
N GLY A 150 -20.48 -11.88 12.60
CA GLY A 150 -20.79 -12.13 11.18
C GLY A 150 -20.84 -13.60 10.78
N GLY A 151 -20.43 -14.56 11.62
CA GLY A 151 -20.51 -15.99 11.30
C GLY A 151 -19.87 -16.32 9.94
N GLU A 152 -20.66 -16.87 9.01
CA GLU A 152 -20.24 -17.12 7.63
C GLU A 152 -20.00 -15.84 6.80
N ALA A 153 -20.78 -14.77 7.06
CA ALA A 153 -20.62 -13.48 6.38
C ALA A 153 -19.23 -12.86 6.63
N ALA A 154 -18.63 -13.13 7.79
CA ALA A 154 -17.26 -12.71 8.09
C ALA A 154 -16.22 -13.40 7.20
N GLY A 155 -16.45 -14.65 6.77
CA GLY A 155 -15.57 -15.33 5.81
C GLY A 155 -15.53 -14.61 4.47
N ARG A 156 -16.71 -14.33 3.90
CA ARG A 156 -16.85 -13.54 2.66
C ARG A 156 -16.26 -12.13 2.80
N ALA A 157 -16.47 -11.47 3.94
CA ALA A 157 -15.86 -10.16 4.20
C ALA A 157 -14.33 -10.24 4.24
N CYS A 158 -13.75 -11.26 4.88
CA CYS A 158 -12.29 -11.47 4.88
C CYS A 158 -11.73 -11.66 3.47
N GLU A 159 -12.42 -12.41 2.60
CA GLU A 159 -12.01 -12.60 1.20
C GLU A 159 -11.97 -11.26 0.45
N ILE A 160 -13.05 -10.49 0.53
CA ILE A 160 -13.17 -9.16 -0.09
C ILE A 160 -12.07 -8.21 0.43
N LEU A 161 -11.87 -8.16 1.74
CA LEU A 161 -10.85 -7.32 2.37
C LEU A 161 -9.43 -7.74 1.91
N THR A 162 -9.18 -9.04 1.79
CA THR A 162 -7.89 -9.55 1.30
C THR A 162 -7.65 -9.18 -0.17
N GLU A 163 -8.68 -9.21 -1.02
CA GLU A 163 -8.60 -8.84 -2.44
C GLU A 163 -8.11 -7.40 -2.67
N ILE A 164 -8.52 -6.49 -1.77
CA ILE A 164 -8.08 -5.08 -1.77
C ILE A 164 -6.80 -4.84 -0.95
N GLY A 165 -6.09 -5.91 -0.59
CA GLY A 165 -4.80 -5.91 0.09
C GLY A 165 -4.86 -5.63 1.60
N MET A 166 -6.04 -5.73 2.23
CA MET A 166 -6.15 -5.66 3.69
C MET A 166 -5.77 -7.02 4.31
N LYS A 167 -5.40 -6.99 5.59
CA LYS A 167 -5.12 -8.14 6.45
C LYS A 167 -6.24 -8.27 7.49
N PRO A 168 -7.34 -8.97 7.18
CA PRO A 168 -8.41 -9.17 8.15
C PRO A 168 -7.95 -10.09 9.29
N VAL A 169 -8.24 -9.69 10.51
CA VAL A 169 -8.00 -10.45 11.74
C VAL A 169 -9.36 -10.78 12.35
N ARG A 170 -9.74 -12.06 12.31
CA ARG A 170 -11.01 -12.52 12.87
C ARG A 170 -10.93 -12.54 14.39
N ILE A 171 -11.75 -11.71 15.03
CA ILE A 171 -11.85 -11.68 16.49
C ILE A 171 -12.88 -12.70 16.93
N ALA A 172 -12.43 -13.68 17.73
CA ALA A 172 -13.22 -14.85 18.08
C ALA A 172 -14.47 -14.52 18.91
N ARG A 173 -14.40 -13.47 19.73
CA ARG A 173 -15.49 -13.02 20.60
C ARG A 173 -15.56 -11.52 20.58
N GLU A 174 -16.77 -10.98 20.51
CA GLU A 174 -16.96 -9.55 20.69
C GLU A 174 -16.59 -9.12 22.11
N ILE A 175 -16.05 -7.91 22.20
CA ILE A 175 -15.67 -7.20 23.42
C ILE A 175 -15.75 -5.71 23.12
N ASP A 176 -15.99 -4.88 24.13
CA ASP A 176 -15.97 -3.43 23.97
C ASP A 176 -14.59 -2.98 23.48
N ALA A 177 -14.59 -2.10 22.47
CA ALA A 177 -13.38 -1.56 21.84
C ALA A 177 -12.41 -2.60 21.22
N HIS A 178 -12.92 -3.78 20.86
CA HIS A 178 -12.18 -4.82 20.13
C HIS A 178 -10.82 -5.17 20.78
N ILE A 179 -9.73 -5.36 20.02
CA ILE A 179 -8.40 -5.63 20.61
C ILE A 179 -7.49 -4.40 20.49
N GLY A 180 -7.39 -3.80 19.31
CA GLY A 180 -6.42 -2.73 19.06
C GLY A 180 -6.69 -1.49 19.90
N ASP A 181 -7.94 -1.00 19.93
CA ASP A 181 -8.30 0.18 20.70
C ASP A 181 -8.10 -0.04 22.21
N ARG A 182 -8.33 -1.25 22.73
CA ARG A 182 -8.03 -1.58 24.13
C ARG A 182 -6.54 -1.45 24.47
N LEU A 183 -5.67 -1.83 23.55
CA LEU A 183 -4.22 -1.71 23.72
C LEU A 183 -3.76 -0.25 23.59
N LEU A 184 -4.32 0.49 22.64
CA LEU A 184 -4.05 1.92 22.47
C LEU A 184 -4.52 2.72 23.69
N GLU A 185 -5.74 2.45 24.15
CA GLU A 185 -6.33 3.09 25.34
C GLU A 185 -5.49 2.77 26.58
N ALA A 186 -5.00 1.55 26.75
CA ALA A 186 -4.13 1.20 27.87
C ALA A 186 -2.87 2.07 27.94
N VAL A 187 -2.21 2.31 26.79
CA VAL A 187 -1.03 3.18 26.73
C VAL A 187 -1.43 4.65 26.94
N TRP A 188 -2.56 5.07 26.37
CA TRP A 188 -3.04 6.44 26.48
C TRP A 188 -3.42 6.83 27.91
N ARG A 189 -4.14 5.97 28.64
CA ARG A 189 -4.53 6.21 30.04
C ARG A 189 -3.31 6.40 30.94
N GLU A 190 -2.26 5.61 30.73
CA GLU A 190 -1.00 5.78 31.46
C GLU A 190 -0.33 7.11 31.11
N ALA A 191 -0.27 7.46 29.82
CA ALA A 191 0.33 8.72 29.37
C ALA A 191 -0.38 9.95 29.98
N LEU A 192 -1.72 9.91 30.08
CA LEU A 192 -2.49 10.98 30.71
C LEU A 192 -2.09 11.20 32.18
N TRP A 193 -1.92 10.12 32.95
CA TRP A 193 -1.47 10.21 34.34
C TRP A 193 -0.04 10.76 34.45
N LEU A 194 0.87 10.32 33.58
CA LEU A 194 2.25 10.82 33.55
C LEU A 194 2.32 12.34 33.30
N VAL A 195 1.46 12.87 32.42
CA VAL A 195 1.37 14.32 32.17
C VAL A 195 0.67 15.06 33.31
N HIS A 196 -0.43 14.49 33.82
CA HIS A 196 -1.19 15.06 34.93
C HIS A 196 -0.30 15.24 36.17
N ASP A 197 0.45 14.21 36.53
CA ASP A 197 1.33 14.18 37.71
C ASP A 197 2.66 14.93 37.50
N GLY A 198 2.89 15.46 36.29
CA GLY A 198 4.11 16.21 35.95
C GLY A 198 5.37 15.34 35.87
N ILE A 199 5.22 14.04 35.62
CA ILE A 199 6.32 13.09 35.44
C ILE A 199 7.00 13.26 34.08
N ALA A 200 6.22 13.55 33.04
CA ALA A 200 6.71 13.78 31.68
C ALA A 200 5.78 14.73 30.91
N THR A 201 6.34 15.39 29.90
CA THR A 201 5.60 16.15 28.88
C THR A 201 5.10 15.22 27.76
N THR A 202 4.18 15.71 26.92
CA THR A 202 3.73 14.95 25.73
C THR A 202 4.91 14.56 24.81
N GLU A 203 5.86 15.48 24.61
CA GLU A 203 7.03 15.25 23.74
C GLU A 203 7.96 14.16 24.31
N GLU A 204 8.23 14.17 25.63
CA GLU A 204 9.08 13.15 26.26
C GLU A 204 8.45 11.76 26.18
N ILE A 205 7.13 11.65 26.36
CA ILE A 205 6.40 10.40 26.21
C ILE A 205 6.49 9.92 24.76
N ASP A 206 6.22 10.82 23.80
CA ASP A 206 6.33 10.53 22.38
C ASP A 206 7.75 10.12 21.98
N ASP A 207 8.80 10.72 22.56
CA ASP A 207 10.19 10.36 22.29
C ASP A 207 10.51 8.94 22.76
N ILE A 208 10.07 8.55 23.96
CA ILE A 208 10.25 7.17 24.45
C ILE A 208 9.56 6.16 23.52
N ILE A 209 8.44 6.53 22.89
CA ILE A 209 7.76 5.68 21.90
C ILE A 209 8.54 5.68 20.58
N ARG A 210 8.80 6.85 19.99
CA ARG A 210 9.39 7.04 18.66
C ARG A 210 10.84 6.56 18.56
N PHE A 211 11.61 6.71 19.62
CA PHE A 211 13.03 6.31 19.68
C PHE A 211 13.25 5.00 20.46
N GLY A 212 12.20 4.44 21.06
CA GLY A 212 12.29 3.25 21.90
C GLY A 212 11.41 2.09 21.42
N PHE A 213 10.37 1.78 22.20
CA PHE A 213 9.61 0.54 21.99
C PHE A 213 8.69 0.57 20.76
N GLY A 214 8.27 1.75 20.29
CA GLY A 214 7.44 1.90 19.10
C GLY A 214 8.13 1.35 17.84
N LEU A 215 9.45 1.57 17.68
CA LEU A 215 10.22 1.00 16.57
C LEU A 215 10.26 -0.54 16.60
N ARG A 216 10.32 -1.14 17.80
CA ARG A 216 10.24 -2.59 17.95
C ARG A 216 8.86 -3.11 17.56
N TRP A 217 7.80 -2.42 17.98
CA TRP A 217 6.41 -2.78 17.67
C TRP A 217 6.05 -2.63 16.20
N ALA A 218 6.67 -1.70 15.48
CA ALA A 218 6.46 -1.52 14.05
C ALA A 218 6.84 -2.76 13.23
N GLN A 219 7.81 -3.56 13.71
CA GLN A 219 8.28 -4.76 13.03
C GLN A 219 7.91 -6.07 13.74
N MET A 220 7.74 -6.08 15.07
CA MET A 220 7.38 -7.27 15.84
C MET A 220 6.36 -6.95 16.92
N GLY A 221 5.30 -7.76 16.98
CA GLY A 221 4.26 -7.59 18.01
C GLY A 221 4.80 -7.80 19.44
N LEU A 222 3.97 -7.46 20.43
CA LEU A 222 4.30 -7.55 21.86
C LEU A 222 4.91 -8.91 22.25
N PHE A 223 4.24 -10.00 21.88
CA PHE A 223 4.66 -11.35 22.24
C PHE A 223 5.94 -11.79 21.53
N GLU A 224 6.17 -11.35 20.30
CA GLU A 224 7.40 -11.68 19.58
C GLU A 224 8.60 -10.92 20.15
N THR A 225 8.41 -9.64 20.46
CA THR A 225 9.41 -8.82 21.14
C THR A 225 9.84 -9.44 22.47
N TYR A 226 8.87 -9.88 23.29
CA TYR A 226 9.17 -10.53 24.57
C TYR A 226 9.70 -11.95 24.43
N ARG A 227 9.38 -12.66 23.34
CA ARG A 227 9.98 -13.96 23.05
C ARG A 227 11.49 -13.82 22.87
N ILE A 228 11.94 -12.81 22.12
CA ILE A 228 13.38 -12.53 21.95
C ILE A 228 14.00 -12.08 23.27
N ALA A 229 13.30 -11.26 24.05
CA ALA A 229 13.78 -10.84 25.38
C ALA A 229 13.98 -12.02 26.35
N GLY A 230 13.29 -13.14 26.13
CA GLY A 230 13.50 -14.39 26.87
C GLY A 230 14.73 -15.21 26.46
N GLY A 231 15.51 -14.76 25.47
CA GLY A 231 16.67 -15.47 24.93
C GLY A 231 16.30 -16.80 24.26
N GLU A 232 17.26 -17.73 24.18
CA GLU A 232 17.06 -19.05 23.57
C GLU A 232 15.91 -19.86 24.21
N ALA A 233 15.67 -19.65 25.50
CA ALA A 233 14.59 -20.29 26.25
C ALA A 233 13.20 -19.67 25.98
N GLY A 234 13.16 -18.51 25.30
CA GLY A 234 11.96 -17.89 24.74
C GLY A 234 10.94 -17.41 25.78
N MET A 235 9.68 -17.34 25.34
CA MET A 235 8.58 -16.73 26.10
C MET A 235 8.35 -17.37 27.48
N ARG A 236 8.52 -18.68 27.62
CA ARG A 236 8.33 -19.36 28.92
C ARG A 236 9.34 -18.85 29.95
N HIS A 237 10.59 -18.67 29.54
CA HIS A 237 11.62 -18.13 30.41
C HIS A 237 11.35 -16.67 30.75
N PHE A 238 11.01 -15.85 29.74
CA PHE A 238 10.61 -14.45 29.96
C PHE A 238 9.49 -14.31 30.99
N LEU A 239 8.42 -15.11 30.86
CA LEU A 239 7.30 -15.11 31.81
C LEU A 239 7.71 -15.63 33.20
N GLY A 240 8.61 -16.61 33.28
CA GLY A 240 9.14 -17.09 34.56
C GLY A 240 9.95 -16.01 35.29
N GLN A 241 10.75 -15.24 34.54
CA GLN A 241 11.62 -14.20 35.08
C GLN A 241 10.85 -12.91 35.44
N PHE A 242 10.02 -12.40 34.53
CA PHE A 242 9.37 -11.10 34.66
C PHE A 242 7.90 -11.18 35.07
N GLY A 243 7.25 -12.35 34.95
CA GLY A 243 5.86 -12.55 35.38
C GLY A 243 5.58 -12.18 36.83
N PRO A 244 6.48 -12.44 37.81
CA PRO A 244 6.29 -11.97 39.18
C PRO A 244 6.16 -10.44 39.33
N ALA A 245 6.83 -9.66 38.47
CA ALA A 245 6.79 -8.20 38.50
C ALA A 245 5.45 -7.62 38.04
N LEU A 246 4.62 -8.39 37.29
CA LEU A 246 3.28 -7.96 36.88
C LEU A 246 2.33 -7.74 38.07
N LYS A 247 2.68 -8.22 39.27
CA LYS A 247 1.92 -7.96 40.51
C LYS A 247 2.31 -6.63 41.16
N TRP A 248 3.39 -6.00 40.74
CA TRP A 248 3.84 -4.74 41.29
C TRP A 248 2.95 -3.61 40.78
N PRO A 249 2.66 -2.59 41.60
CA PRO A 249 1.71 -1.54 41.26
C PRO A 249 2.36 -0.47 40.38
N TRP A 250 3.04 -0.88 39.29
CA TRP A 250 3.71 0.06 38.38
C TRP A 250 2.72 0.89 37.57
N THR A 251 1.71 0.22 36.99
CA THR A 251 0.64 0.85 36.23
C THR A 251 -0.68 0.22 36.63
N LYS A 252 -1.74 1.02 36.80
CA LYS A 252 -3.10 0.55 37.15
C LYS A 252 -4.13 1.32 36.36
N LEU A 253 -4.39 0.85 35.15
CA LEU A 253 -5.18 1.49 34.09
C LEU A 253 -6.71 1.56 34.34
N MET A 254 -7.14 1.49 35.60
CA MET A 254 -8.56 1.33 35.95
C MET A 254 -9.30 2.66 36.07
N ASP A 255 -8.58 3.77 36.19
CA ASP A 255 -9.10 5.14 36.20
C ASP A 255 -8.35 6.01 35.18
N VAL A 256 -8.83 7.25 35.04
CA VAL A 256 -8.23 8.32 34.24
C VAL A 256 -8.23 9.59 35.09
N PRO A 257 -7.29 10.53 34.89
CA PRO A 257 -7.39 11.83 35.55
C PRO A 257 -8.66 12.56 35.08
N ASP A 258 -9.19 13.42 35.92
CA ASP A 258 -10.26 14.32 35.52
C ASP A 258 -9.73 15.22 34.38
N LEU A 259 -10.36 15.13 33.21
CA LEU A 259 -10.05 15.97 32.05
C LEU A 259 -10.64 17.37 32.25
N ASP A 260 -10.17 18.07 33.28
CA ASP A 260 -10.54 19.46 33.52
C ASP A 260 -9.88 20.39 32.47
N ASP A 261 -10.37 21.63 32.41
CA ASP A 261 -9.88 22.62 31.44
C ASP A 261 -8.36 22.84 31.58
N ALA A 262 -7.82 22.74 32.80
CA ALA A 262 -6.40 22.97 33.05
C ALA A 262 -5.51 21.85 32.47
N LEU A 263 -5.91 20.59 32.61
CA LEU A 263 -5.20 19.46 32.02
C LEU A 263 -5.35 19.45 30.49
N ILE A 264 -6.55 19.75 29.99
CA ILE A 264 -6.82 19.85 28.54
C ILE A 264 -5.93 20.93 27.92
N ASP A 265 -5.92 22.15 28.48
CA ASP A 265 -5.12 23.26 27.99
C ASP A 265 -3.62 22.95 28.06
N ARG A 266 -3.17 22.24 29.10
CA ARG A 266 -1.78 21.78 29.21
C ARG A 266 -1.41 20.82 28.09
N ILE A 267 -2.20 19.77 27.88
CA ILE A 267 -1.93 18.76 26.84
C ILE A 267 -1.98 19.41 25.45
N ALA A 268 -3.00 20.22 25.19
CA ALA A 268 -3.15 20.93 23.92
C ALA A 268 -1.96 21.87 23.67
N GLY A 269 -1.59 22.68 24.66
CA GLY A 269 -0.45 23.59 24.55
C GLY A 269 0.89 22.88 24.33
N GLN A 270 1.12 21.73 24.99
CA GLN A 270 2.32 20.92 24.77
C GLN A 270 2.33 20.27 23.37
N SER A 271 1.18 19.77 22.90
CA SER A 271 1.03 19.23 21.55
C SER A 271 1.29 20.29 20.46
N ASP A 272 0.73 21.48 20.64
CA ASP A 272 0.93 22.63 19.74
C ASP A 272 2.40 23.10 19.75
N ALA A 273 3.07 23.09 20.91
CA ALA A 273 4.49 23.46 20.99
C ALA A 273 5.39 22.47 20.22
N GLN A 274 5.05 21.18 20.24
CA GLN A 274 5.83 20.12 19.58
C GLN A 274 5.63 20.10 18.05
N SER A 275 4.40 20.31 17.58
CA SER A 275 4.02 20.06 16.17
C SER A 275 3.23 21.18 15.48
N GLY A 276 2.84 22.24 16.18
CA GLY A 276 1.97 23.31 15.67
C GLY A 276 2.57 24.15 14.53
N GLN A 277 3.88 24.04 14.29
CA GLN A 277 4.55 24.59 13.11
C GLN A 277 4.18 23.89 11.80
N HIS A 278 3.56 22.70 11.87
CA HIS A 278 3.12 21.92 10.71
C HIS A 278 1.61 21.95 10.58
N SER A 279 1.11 22.06 9.36
CA SER A 279 -0.28 21.74 9.09
C SER A 279 -0.54 20.24 9.27
N ILE A 280 -1.79 19.88 9.59
CA ILE A 280 -2.20 18.46 9.69
C ILE A 280 -1.88 17.68 8.41
N ARG A 281 -2.03 18.32 7.24
CA ARG A 281 -1.73 17.69 5.94
C ARG A 281 -0.23 17.44 5.75
N GLU A 282 0.64 18.29 6.28
CA GLU A 282 2.09 18.04 6.28
C GLU A 282 2.44 16.88 7.22
N LEU A 283 1.88 16.84 8.42
CA LEU A 283 2.09 15.74 9.38
C LEU A 283 1.63 14.40 8.81
N GLU A 284 0.46 14.35 8.19
CA GLU A 284 -0.03 13.15 7.49
C GLU A 284 0.93 12.69 6.40
N ARG A 285 1.47 13.62 5.60
CA ARG A 285 2.40 13.27 4.52
C ARG A 285 3.73 12.74 5.05
N ILE A 286 4.25 13.33 6.13
CA ILE A 286 5.46 12.86 6.83
C ILE A 286 5.22 11.46 7.38
N ARG A 287 4.10 11.24 8.10
CA ARG A 287 3.71 9.92 8.61
C ARG A 287 3.63 8.89 7.49
N ASP A 288 2.93 9.20 6.41
CA ASP A 288 2.72 8.27 5.30
C ASP A 288 4.04 7.92 4.62
N ASP A 289 4.94 8.89 4.42
CA ASP A 289 6.26 8.64 3.83
C ASP A 289 7.13 7.75 4.71
N ASN A 290 7.08 7.95 6.03
CA ASN A 290 7.77 7.08 6.99
C ASN A 290 7.18 5.66 7.00
N LEU A 291 5.85 5.53 6.96
CA LEU A 291 5.19 4.22 6.88
C LEU A 291 5.57 3.48 5.60
N VAL A 292 5.64 4.17 4.46
CA VAL A 292 6.11 3.58 3.19
C VAL A 292 7.54 3.04 3.33
N GLY A 293 8.45 3.81 3.92
CA GLY A 293 9.83 3.35 4.15
C GLY A 293 9.90 2.10 5.04
N ILE A 294 9.11 2.06 6.12
CA ILE A 294 9.02 0.89 7.01
C ILE A 294 8.45 -0.32 6.25
N PHE A 295 7.38 -0.13 5.47
CA PHE A 295 6.75 -1.21 4.71
C PHE A 295 7.72 -1.82 3.70
N GLN A 296 8.50 -0.99 3.01
CA GLN A 296 9.51 -1.45 2.06
C GLN A 296 10.62 -2.25 2.74
N ALA A 297 11.09 -1.78 3.90
CA ALA A 297 12.08 -2.51 4.70
C ALA A 297 11.54 -3.89 5.15
N LEU A 298 10.28 -3.94 5.60
CA LEU A 298 9.63 -5.18 6.02
C LEU A 298 9.34 -6.13 4.84
N LYS A 299 8.96 -5.58 3.67
CA LYS A 299 8.77 -6.34 2.43
C LYS A 299 10.07 -7.01 1.99
N ALA A 300 11.19 -6.30 2.05
CA ALA A 300 12.50 -6.84 1.72
C ALA A 300 12.90 -8.06 2.58
N ASN A 301 12.43 -8.09 3.83
CA ASN A 301 12.66 -9.19 4.77
C ASN A 301 11.52 -10.22 4.82
N ASP A 302 10.51 -10.09 3.94
CA ASP A 302 9.29 -10.91 3.91
C ASP A 302 8.61 -11.06 5.28
N TRP A 303 8.45 -9.93 5.99
CA TRP A 303 8.03 -9.91 7.39
C TRP A 303 6.82 -9.01 7.64
N GLY A 304 5.92 -9.42 8.53
CA GLY A 304 4.77 -8.62 8.98
C GLY A 304 3.95 -8.02 7.81
N VAL A 305 3.72 -6.71 7.85
CA VAL A 305 3.01 -5.98 6.77
C VAL A 305 3.71 -6.11 5.40
N GLY A 306 5.03 -6.33 5.37
CA GLY A 306 5.79 -6.55 4.15
C GLY A 306 5.27 -7.71 3.30
N GLN A 307 4.79 -8.79 3.92
CA GLN A 307 4.16 -9.92 3.23
C GLN A 307 2.84 -9.50 2.56
N THR A 308 2.07 -8.63 3.22
CA THR A 308 0.80 -8.12 2.68
C THR A 308 1.05 -7.22 1.49
N VAL A 309 2.05 -6.33 1.58
CA VAL A 309 2.46 -5.45 0.48
C VAL A 309 2.99 -6.27 -0.70
N ARG A 310 3.83 -7.28 -0.47
CA ARG A 310 4.32 -8.20 -1.51
C ARG A 310 3.16 -8.88 -2.24
N ALA A 311 2.25 -9.53 -1.51
CA ALA A 311 1.11 -10.21 -2.10
C ALA A 311 0.20 -9.27 -2.91
N GLN A 312 -0.02 -8.06 -2.42
CA GLN A 312 -0.80 -7.05 -3.14
C GLN A 312 -0.10 -6.61 -4.44
N GLU A 313 1.22 -6.42 -4.40
CA GLU A 313 2.03 -6.06 -5.56
C GLU A 313 2.07 -7.17 -6.63
N ASP A 314 2.26 -8.42 -6.20
CA ASP A 314 2.19 -9.59 -7.08
C ASP A 314 0.82 -9.66 -7.78
N GLY A 315 -0.26 -9.36 -7.05
CA GLY A 315 -1.61 -9.23 -7.60
C GLY A 315 -1.78 -8.09 -8.61
N PHE A 316 -1.01 -7.00 -8.50
CA PHE A 316 -1.00 -5.94 -9.52
C PHE A 316 -0.29 -6.37 -10.78
N TYR A 317 0.86 -7.05 -10.66
CA TYR A 317 1.55 -7.65 -11.82
C TYR A 317 0.66 -8.67 -12.53
N ALA A 318 -0.02 -9.55 -11.79
CA ALA A 318 -0.90 -10.57 -12.36
C ALA A 318 -2.12 -10.01 -13.10
N ARG A 319 -2.60 -8.82 -12.69
CA ARG A 319 -3.76 -8.13 -13.30
C ARG A 319 -3.40 -7.19 -14.44
N GLN A 320 -2.11 -7.07 -14.79
CA GLN A 320 -1.69 -6.33 -15.97
C GLN A 320 -2.46 -6.86 -17.19
N PRO A 321 -3.09 -5.99 -17.99
CA PRO A 321 -3.70 -6.43 -19.24
C PRO A 321 -2.65 -7.14 -20.08
N ALA A 322 -3.08 -8.14 -20.84
CA ALA A 322 -2.21 -8.76 -21.82
C ALA A 322 -1.55 -7.63 -22.67
N PRO A 323 -0.24 -7.74 -22.95
CA PRO A 323 0.51 -6.78 -23.75
C PRO A 323 -0.32 -6.21 -24.89
N ALA A 324 -0.30 -4.89 -25.05
CA ALA A 324 -0.94 -4.24 -26.17
C ALA A 324 -0.51 -4.94 -27.48
N SER A 325 -1.48 -5.35 -28.29
CA SER A 325 -1.22 -5.94 -29.60
C SER A 325 -0.46 -4.94 -30.46
N GLY A 326 0.74 -5.30 -30.91
CA GLY A 326 1.56 -4.44 -31.76
C GLY A 326 3.04 -4.57 -31.45
N TYR A 327 3.86 -4.15 -32.40
CA TYR A 327 5.31 -4.12 -32.28
C TYR A 327 5.81 -2.75 -32.79
N PRO A 328 6.70 -2.04 -32.08
CA PRO A 328 7.35 -2.41 -30.81
C PRO A 328 6.38 -2.64 -29.64
N LEU A 329 6.77 -3.48 -28.68
CA LEU A 329 5.94 -3.83 -27.53
C LEU A 329 5.80 -2.63 -26.59
N ARG A 330 4.57 -2.23 -26.26
CA ARG A 330 4.28 -1.14 -25.30
C ARG A 330 3.68 -1.73 -24.02
N ILE A 331 4.56 -2.30 -23.20
CA ILE A 331 4.19 -3.12 -22.04
C ILE A 331 4.52 -2.47 -20.70
N HIS A 332 5.06 -1.26 -20.70
CA HIS A 332 5.38 -0.53 -19.49
C HIS A 332 5.12 0.98 -19.63
N GLN A 333 4.58 1.57 -18.57
CA GLN A 333 4.39 3.00 -18.41
C GLN A 333 4.82 3.42 -17.01
N ALA A 334 5.41 4.60 -16.89
CA ALA A 334 5.85 5.15 -15.62
C ALA A 334 5.49 6.62 -15.51
N ARG A 335 5.03 7.07 -14.34
CA ARG A 335 4.84 8.49 -14.04
C ARG A 335 6.02 9.00 -13.23
N VAL A 336 6.63 10.10 -13.67
CA VAL A 336 7.78 10.69 -12.97
C VAL A 336 7.29 11.32 -11.66
N THR A 337 7.72 10.76 -10.53
CA THR A 337 7.34 11.27 -9.20
C THR A 337 8.28 12.38 -8.75
N GLY A 338 7.85 13.18 -7.75
CA GLY A 338 8.71 14.23 -7.17
C GLY A 338 10.00 13.70 -6.52
N GLY A 339 10.06 12.43 -6.13
CA GLY A 339 11.30 11.81 -5.61
C GLY A 339 12.26 11.33 -6.70
N TRP A 340 11.89 11.50 -7.97
CA TRP A 340 12.73 11.14 -9.11
C TRP A 340 13.44 12.35 -9.71
N VAL A 341 13.06 13.56 -9.32
CA VAL A 341 13.66 14.77 -9.86
C VAL A 341 14.83 15.24 -9.00
N ASP A 342 15.84 15.80 -9.65
CA ASP A 342 17.00 16.44 -9.05
C ASP A 342 16.69 17.88 -8.59
N TYR A 343 17.71 18.58 -8.11
CA TYR A 343 17.59 19.99 -7.69
C TYR A 343 17.24 20.95 -8.83
N ASN A 344 17.36 20.53 -10.09
CA ASN A 344 16.96 21.30 -11.27
C ASN A 344 15.50 21.04 -11.67
N GLY A 345 14.81 20.11 -11.00
CA GLY A 345 13.44 19.71 -11.33
C GLY A 345 13.36 18.73 -12.51
N HIS A 346 14.48 18.12 -12.90
CA HIS A 346 14.55 17.12 -13.97
C HIS A 346 14.76 15.73 -13.40
N MET A 347 14.18 14.72 -14.06
CA MET A 347 14.38 13.32 -13.71
C MET A 347 15.88 13.00 -13.70
N THR A 348 16.38 12.51 -12.57
CA THR A 348 17.79 12.14 -12.40
C THR A 348 18.13 10.93 -13.28
N GLU A 349 19.36 10.90 -13.75
CA GLU A 349 19.91 9.97 -14.74
C GLU A 349 19.65 8.49 -14.41
N PHE A 350 19.83 8.06 -13.16
CA PHE A 350 19.65 6.65 -12.81
C PHE A 350 18.18 6.20 -12.85
N ARG A 351 17.22 7.13 -12.77
CA ARG A 351 15.80 6.79 -12.87
C ARG A 351 15.39 6.40 -14.28
N TYR A 352 16.10 6.88 -15.31
CA TYR A 352 15.86 6.40 -16.67
C TYR A 352 16.22 4.91 -16.75
N LEU A 353 17.35 4.51 -16.16
CA LEU A 353 17.73 3.10 -16.08
C LEU A 353 16.72 2.27 -15.29
N GLN A 354 16.17 2.82 -14.19
CA GLN A 354 15.09 2.16 -13.46
C GLN A 354 13.88 1.89 -14.38
N VAL A 355 13.37 2.90 -15.10
CA VAL A 355 12.22 2.73 -16.02
C VAL A 355 12.51 1.69 -17.11
N LEU A 356 13.74 1.63 -17.61
CA LEU A 356 14.18 0.63 -18.59
C LEU A 356 14.24 -0.78 -17.97
N GLY A 357 14.68 -0.88 -16.71
CA GLY A 357 14.68 -2.11 -15.93
C GLY A 357 13.26 -2.62 -15.67
N ASP A 358 12.35 -1.74 -15.25
CA ASP A 358 10.94 -2.08 -15.03
C ASP A 358 10.26 -2.54 -16.33
N ALA A 359 10.62 -1.94 -17.47
CA ALA A 359 10.18 -2.41 -18.79
C ALA A 359 10.80 -3.75 -19.22
N THR A 360 12.01 -4.05 -18.73
CA THR A 360 12.64 -5.38 -18.89
C THR A 360 11.87 -6.42 -18.10
N ASP A 361 11.54 -6.15 -16.84
CA ASP A 361 10.76 -7.08 -16.01
C ASP A 361 9.37 -7.34 -16.61
N ALA A 362 8.71 -6.30 -17.14
CA ALA A 362 7.47 -6.46 -17.89
C ALA A 362 7.64 -7.37 -19.12
N PHE A 363 8.77 -7.27 -19.83
CA PHE A 363 9.10 -8.17 -20.94
C PHE A 363 9.34 -9.61 -20.47
N LEU A 364 10.03 -9.80 -19.34
CA LEU A 364 10.24 -11.13 -18.75
C LEU A 364 8.91 -11.81 -18.45
N ILE A 365 7.98 -11.11 -17.80
CA ILE A 365 6.63 -11.61 -17.54
C ILE A 365 5.92 -11.93 -18.87
N HIS A 366 6.02 -11.06 -19.87
CA HIS A 366 5.40 -11.27 -21.19
C HIS A 366 5.82 -12.58 -21.87
N ILE A 367 7.09 -12.98 -21.74
CA ILE A 367 7.61 -14.21 -22.35
C ILE A 367 7.49 -15.45 -21.44
N GLY A 368 6.87 -15.32 -20.27
CA GLY A 368 6.61 -16.42 -19.34
C GLY A 368 7.62 -16.58 -18.20
N LEU A 369 8.46 -15.57 -17.92
CA LEU A 369 9.31 -15.49 -16.72
C LEU A 369 8.55 -14.77 -15.58
N ASP A 370 7.37 -15.29 -15.25
CA ASP A 370 6.50 -14.78 -14.20
C ASP A 370 6.92 -15.25 -12.79
N ALA A 371 6.07 -15.02 -11.79
CA ALA A 371 6.34 -15.41 -10.41
C ALA A 371 6.48 -16.94 -10.25
N ASP A 372 5.70 -17.74 -11.00
CA ASP A 372 5.75 -19.20 -10.94
C ASP A 372 7.05 -19.73 -11.55
N TYR A 373 7.56 -19.08 -12.60
CA TYR A 373 8.87 -19.39 -13.15
C TYR A 373 10.01 -19.07 -12.16
N ARG A 374 9.94 -17.91 -11.49
CA ARG A 374 10.95 -17.52 -10.48
C ARG A 374 10.94 -18.44 -9.26
N ALA A 375 9.77 -18.90 -8.84
CA ALA A 375 9.63 -19.87 -7.74
C ALA A 375 10.35 -21.21 -8.02
N GLN A 376 10.61 -21.54 -9.29
CA GLN A 376 11.40 -22.72 -9.69
C GLN A 376 12.92 -22.50 -9.62
N GLY A 377 13.38 -21.35 -9.08
CA GLY A 377 14.80 -21.03 -8.94
C GLY A 377 15.46 -20.63 -10.26
N ARG A 378 14.71 -20.03 -11.19
CA ARG A 378 15.21 -19.61 -12.51
C ARG A 378 14.83 -18.17 -12.82
N SER A 379 15.71 -17.45 -13.50
CA SER A 379 15.47 -16.04 -13.86
C SER A 379 16.32 -15.63 -15.08
N ALA A 380 16.26 -14.35 -15.45
CA ALA A 380 17.20 -13.71 -16.36
C ALA A 380 17.84 -12.50 -15.69
N TYR A 381 19.16 -12.34 -15.82
CA TYR A 381 19.90 -11.20 -15.28
C TYR A 381 20.43 -10.32 -16.40
N THR A 382 20.29 -9.01 -16.23
CA THR A 382 20.96 -8.01 -17.09
C THR A 382 22.46 -8.04 -16.79
N VAL A 383 23.27 -8.41 -17.79
CA VAL A 383 24.74 -8.50 -17.68
C VAL A 383 25.46 -7.31 -18.30
N GLU A 384 24.79 -6.57 -19.18
CA GLU A 384 25.32 -5.36 -19.79
C GLU A 384 24.17 -4.41 -20.12
N THR A 385 24.39 -3.12 -19.87
CA THR A 385 23.46 -2.06 -20.24
C THR A 385 24.19 -0.94 -20.96
N HIS A 386 23.60 -0.47 -22.06
CA HIS A 386 23.98 0.79 -22.69
C HIS A 386 22.78 1.74 -22.73
N ILE A 387 22.92 2.92 -22.14
CA ILE A 387 21.86 3.92 -22.04
C ILE A 387 22.26 5.21 -22.75
N ARG A 388 21.31 5.84 -23.44
CA ARG A 388 21.44 7.16 -24.03
C ARG A 388 20.37 8.07 -23.45
N HIS A 389 20.77 9.19 -22.88
CA HIS A 389 19.87 10.26 -22.44
C HIS A 389 19.77 11.29 -23.57
N LEU A 390 18.55 11.55 -24.04
CA LEU A 390 18.30 12.37 -25.24
C LEU A 390 17.60 13.68 -24.92
N ALA A 391 16.69 13.67 -23.95
CA ALA A 391 15.98 14.85 -23.48
C ALA A 391 15.63 14.75 -22.00
N GLU A 392 15.48 15.91 -21.37
CA GLU A 392 15.09 16.07 -19.95
C GLU A 392 13.64 15.61 -19.74
N VAL A 393 13.24 15.21 -18.54
CA VAL A 393 11.84 14.89 -18.19
C VAL A 393 11.50 15.53 -16.85
N LYS A 394 10.31 16.12 -16.71
CA LYS A 394 9.87 16.80 -15.49
C LYS A 394 8.94 15.92 -14.65
N ALA A 395 8.80 16.29 -13.38
CA ALA A 395 7.83 15.66 -12.48
C ALA A 395 6.40 15.73 -13.04
N GLY A 396 5.65 14.64 -12.85
CA GLY A 396 4.27 14.50 -13.29
C GLY A 396 4.10 13.97 -14.72
N GLU A 397 5.14 14.00 -15.55
CA GLU A 397 5.08 13.48 -16.92
C GLU A 397 4.82 11.96 -16.92
N LEU A 398 3.97 11.51 -17.85
CA LEU A 398 3.72 10.08 -18.10
C LEU A 398 4.61 9.61 -19.25
N LEU A 399 5.39 8.58 -18.98
CA LEU A 399 6.30 7.94 -19.91
C LEU A 399 5.72 6.61 -20.39
N THR A 400 5.94 6.27 -21.65
CA THR A 400 5.65 4.95 -22.24
C THR A 400 6.94 4.37 -22.76
N VAL A 401 7.18 3.08 -22.52
CA VAL A 401 8.36 2.39 -23.03
C VAL A 401 8.00 1.46 -24.18
N GLU A 402 8.67 1.65 -25.32
CA GLU A 402 8.65 0.73 -26.45
C GLU A 402 9.80 -0.26 -26.34
N THR A 403 9.51 -1.56 -26.34
CA THR A 403 10.47 -2.65 -26.19
C THR A 403 10.58 -3.45 -27.49
N ARG A 404 11.80 -3.70 -27.93
CA ARG A 404 12.17 -4.50 -29.11
C ARG A 404 13.11 -5.64 -28.69
N LEU A 405 12.91 -6.82 -29.26
CA LEU A 405 13.84 -7.94 -29.13
C LEU A 405 14.85 -7.87 -30.29
N LEU A 406 16.11 -7.53 -29.99
CA LEU A 406 17.16 -7.41 -31.00
C LEU A 406 17.78 -8.76 -31.40
N GLY A 407 17.53 -9.81 -30.62
CA GLY A 407 18.00 -11.16 -30.93
C GLY A 407 18.17 -12.01 -29.67
N HIS A 408 18.31 -13.32 -29.87
CA HIS A 408 18.54 -14.29 -28.81
C HIS A 408 19.35 -15.50 -29.30
N ASP A 409 19.94 -16.22 -28.35
CA ASP A 409 20.57 -17.52 -28.54
C ASP A 409 20.06 -18.51 -27.48
N ALA A 410 20.75 -19.65 -27.28
CA ALA A 410 20.34 -20.65 -26.31
C ALA A 410 20.33 -20.18 -24.84
N LYS A 411 21.04 -19.10 -24.48
CA LYS A 411 21.21 -18.62 -23.11
C LYS A 411 20.96 -17.13 -22.92
N ARG A 412 21.03 -16.34 -23.99
CA ARG A 412 21.01 -14.88 -23.95
C ARG A 412 19.93 -14.32 -24.85
N PHE A 413 19.46 -13.14 -24.51
CA PHE A 413 18.62 -12.33 -25.38
C PHE A 413 18.91 -10.85 -25.14
N ARG A 414 18.66 -10.04 -26.15
CA ARG A 414 19.03 -8.63 -26.17
C ARG A 414 17.81 -7.78 -26.42
N LEU A 415 17.56 -6.83 -25.52
CA LEU A 415 16.43 -5.91 -25.60
C LEU A 415 16.91 -4.52 -25.96
N HIS A 416 16.09 -3.81 -26.73
CA HIS A 416 16.15 -2.37 -26.88
C HIS A 416 14.86 -1.76 -26.36
N HIS A 417 15.00 -0.65 -25.65
CA HIS A 417 13.93 0.11 -25.06
C HIS A 417 14.04 1.56 -25.52
N ALA A 418 12.92 2.17 -25.90
CA ALA A 418 12.79 3.60 -26.14
C ALA A 418 11.76 4.19 -25.18
N ILE A 419 12.17 5.18 -24.38
CA ILE A 419 11.27 5.90 -23.49
C ILE A 419 10.69 7.08 -24.26
N LEU A 420 9.37 7.13 -24.32
CA LEU A 420 8.59 8.13 -25.03
C LEU A 420 7.75 8.96 -24.06
N ARG A 421 7.68 10.27 -24.31
CA ARG A 421 6.63 11.13 -23.75
C ARG A 421 5.29 10.87 -24.42
N GLN A 422 4.22 11.43 -23.84
CA GLN A 422 2.88 11.41 -24.44
C GLN A 422 2.81 12.05 -25.84
N ASP A 423 3.66 13.03 -26.14
CA ASP A 423 3.75 13.67 -27.46
C ASP A 423 4.55 12.86 -28.49
N GLY A 424 5.09 11.69 -28.10
CA GLY A 424 5.89 10.82 -28.95
C GLY A 424 7.38 11.16 -28.98
N THR A 425 7.84 12.16 -28.21
CA THR A 425 9.26 12.49 -28.11
C THR A 425 10.04 11.37 -27.42
N GLU A 426 11.09 10.87 -28.06
CA GLU A 426 12.04 9.94 -27.45
C GLU A 426 12.99 10.68 -26.50
N VAL A 427 12.96 10.32 -25.22
CA VAL A 427 13.73 11.01 -24.16
C VAL A 427 14.94 10.21 -23.70
N ALA A 428 14.91 8.89 -23.83
CA ALA A 428 16.06 8.03 -23.58
C ALA A 428 15.90 6.69 -24.32
N THR A 429 17.01 6.03 -24.59
CA THR A 429 17.03 4.66 -25.08
C THR A 429 17.91 3.79 -24.20
N GLY A 430 17.53 2.55 -23.98
CA GLY A 430 18.32 1.55 -23.26
C GLY A 430 18.48 0.28 -24.07
N GLU A 431 19.65 -0.31 -24.02
CA GLU A 431 19.91 -1.63 -24.58
C GLU A 431 20.42 -2.55 -23.46
N HIS A 432 19.76 -3.70 -23.29
CA HIS A 432 20.07 -4.67 -22.24
C HIS A 432 20.48 -6.00 -22.86
N MET A 433 21.64 -6.53 -22.43
CA MET A 433 21.99 -7.92 -22.63
C MET A 433 21.52 -8.73 -21.42
N LEU A 434 20.62 -9.68 -21.65
CA LEU A 434 20.11 -10.57 -20.61
C LEU A 434 20.67 -11.98 -20.75
N LEU A 435 20.87 -12.62 -19.61
CA LEU A 435 21.40 -13.96 -19.48
C LEU A 435 20.45 -14.81 -18.62
N HIS A 436 19.98 -15.93 -19.14
CA HIS A 436 19.15 -16.87 -18.40
C HIS A 436 19.99 -17.66 -17.37
N VAL A 437 19.51 -17.72 -16.13
CA VAL A 437 20.25 -18.22 -14.97
C VAL A 437 19.43 -19.17 -14.12
N ASP A 438 20.14 -20.11 -13.49
CA ASP A 438 19.66 -20.83 -12.31
C ASP A 438 20.08 -20.03 -11.08
N THR A 439 19.11 -19.59 -10.28
CA THR A 439 19.36 -18.72 -9.11
C THR A 439 19.88 -19.51 -7.91
N GLY A 440 19.62 -20.82 -7.84
CA GLY A 440 20.15 -21.68 -6.79
C GLY A 440 21.62 -22.03 -7.03
N GLU A 441 21.99 -22.31 -8.27
CA GLU A 441 23.37 -22.62 -8.67
C GLU A 441 24.21 -21.37 -9.00
N GLY A 442 23.57 -20.21 -9.20
CA GLY A 442 24.23 -18.93 -9.49
C GLY A 442 24.96 -18.92 -10.85
N ARG A 443 24.46 -19.65 -11.86
CA ARG A 443 25.13 -19.78 -13.17
C ARG A 443 24.17 -19.72 -14.36
N ALA A 444 24.74 -19.43 -15.53
CA ALA A 444 24.02 -19.39 -16.80
C ALA A 444 23.64 -20.79 -17.32
N ILE A 445 22.34 -21.02 -17.53
CA ILE A 445 21.80 -22.27 -18.07
C ILE A 445 21.01 -22.01 -19.37
N PRO A 446 20.94 -23.01 -20.30
CA PRO A 446 20.09 -22.88 -21.48
C PRO A 446 18.64 -22.56 -21.13
N MET A 447 18.02 -21.73 -21.96
CA MET A 447 16.59 -21.43 -21.89
C MET A 447 15.78 -22.70 -22.25
N PRO A 448 14.68 -22.99 -21.54
CA PRO A 448 13.81 -24.11 -21.90
C PRO A 448 13.12 -23.86 -23.26
N PRO A 449 12.68 -24.92 -23.97
CA PRO A 449 12.04 -24.79 -25.29
C PRO A 449 10.88 -23.80 -25.33
N ALA A 450 10.01 -23.81 -24.31
CA ALA A 450 8.87 -22.91 -24.22
C ALA A 450 9.27 -21.41 -24.23
N LEU A 451 10.41 -21.08 -23.62
CA LEU A 451 10.93 -19.72 -23.58
C LEU A 451 11.58 -19.31 -24.92
N LEU A 452 12.31 -20.23 -25.55
CA LEU A 452 12.84 -20.01 -26.90
C LEU A 452 11.71 -19.78 -27.90
N GLU A 453 10.66 -20.59 -27.86
CA GLU A 453 9.48 -20.41 -28.70
C GLU A 453 8.76 -19.07 -28.43
N ALA A 454 8.73 -18.61 -27.17
CA ALA A 454 8.19 -17.29 -26.84
C ALA A 454 9.02 -16.15 -27.44
N LEU A 455 10.35 -16.24 -27.34
CA LEU A 455 11.27 -15.27 -27.96
C LEU A 455 11.16 -15.29 -29.49
N ASP A 456 11.08 -16.47 -30.12
CA ASP A 456 10.89 -16.61 -31.57
C ASP A 456 9.58 -15.94 -32.04
N ARG A 457 8.49 -16.09 -31.28
CA ARG A 457 7.21 -15.40 -31.56
C ARG A 457 7.32 -13.89 -31.47
N VAL A 458 8.13 -13.36 -30.56
CA VAL A 458 8.38 -11.91 -30.47
C VAL A 458 9.26 -11.46 -31.62
N ALA A 459 10.35 -12.18 -31.91
CA ALA A 459 11.28 -11.86 -32.98
C ALA A 459 10.59 -11.80 -34.35
N ALA A 460 9.63 -12.70 -34.61
CA ALA A 460 8.84 -12.73 -35.84
C ALA A 460 7.95 -11.48 -36.06
N GLN A 461 7.74 -10.65 -35.03
CA GLN A 461 6.95 -9.42 -35.13
C GLN A 461 7.79 -8.23 -35.59
N ASP A 462 9.12 -8.26 -35.42
CA ASP A 462 9.98 -7.16 -35.85
C ASP A 462 10.13 -7.14 -37.38
N ARG A 463 9.69 -6.05 -38.00
CA ARG A 463 9.77 -5.83 -39.45
C ARG A 463 10.67 -4.67 -39.83
N ALA A 464 11.20 -3.95 -38.84
CA ALA A 464 12.00 -2.75 -39.04
C ALA A 464 13.49 -3.04 -38.80
N PRO A 465 14.42 -2.33 -39.46
CA PRO A 465 15.82 -2.41 -39.09
C PRO A 465 16.00 -2.05 -37.61
N HIS A 466 17.02 -2.64 -36.98
CA HIS A 466 17.42 -2.23 -35.65
C HIS A 466 17.84 -0.75 -35.65
N PRO A 467 17.69 -0.04 -34.53
CA PRO A 467 18.17 1.34 -34.42
C PRO A 467 19.67 1.41 -34.74
N ASP A 468 20.08 2.49 -35.41
CA ASP A 468 21.47 2.71 -35.87
C ASP A 468 22.52 2.71 -34.75
N HIS A 469 22.09 3.02 -33.53
CA HIS A 469 22.91 3.05 -32.32
C HIS A 469 22.92 1.71 -31.55
N ALA A 470 22.15 0.72 -31.98
CA ALA A 470 22.11 -0.57 -31.31
C ALA A 470 23.48 -1.25 -31.41
N GLY A 471 24.11 -1.51 -30.26
CA GLY A 471 25.43 -2.14 -30.15
C GLY A 471 26.58 -1.14 -30.29
N ALA A 472 26.28 0.15 -30.37
CA ALA A 472 27.29 1.19 -30.24
C ALA A 472 27.71 1.31 -28.76
N GLY A 473 29.01 1.43 -28.51
CA GLY A 473 29.53 1.79 -27.19
C GLY A 473 29.63 3.31 -27.00
N ILE A 474 30.03 3.72 -25.79
CA ILE A 474 30.36 5.11 -25.50
C ILE A 474 31.52 5.55 -26.39
N ARG A 475 31.28 6.56 -27.22
CA ARG A 475 32.29 7.06 -28.17
C ARG A 475 33.45 7.73 -27.41
N PRO A 476 34.71 7.54 -27.84
CA PRO A 476 35.83 8.27 -27.27
C PRO A 476 35.67 9.77 -27.50
N ILE A 477 36.04 10.59 -26.51
CA ILE A 477 36.10 12.04 -26.64
C ILE A 477 37.23 12.36 -27.62
N ARG A 478 36.87 12.83 -28.82
CA ARG A 478 37.87 13.37 -29.76
C ARG A 478 38.30 14.74 -29.28
N GLN A 479 39.55 14.87 -28.82
CA GLN A 479 40.14 16.19 -28.65
C GLN A 479 40.23 16.83 -30.03
N LYS A 480 39.66 18.03 -30.20
CA LYS A 480 39.96 18.83 -31.39
C LYS A 480 41.47 19.10 -31.33
N GLU A 481 42.21 18.61 -32.30
CA GLU A 481 43.60 19.04 -32.48
C GLU A 481 43.58 20.56 -32.57
N ALA A 482 44.34 21.22 -31.69
CA ALA A 482 44.53 22.65 -31.76
C ALA A 482 45.16 22.93 -33.14
N THR A 483 44.40 23.57 -34.03
CA THR A 483 44.94 24.11 -35.28
C THR A 483 46.10 25.03 -34.91
N ALA A 484 47.31 24.59 -35.27
CA ALA A 484 48.57 25.28 -35.02
C ALA A 484 48.66 26.64 -35.72
#